data_AF-A0A518B3X0-F1
#
_entry.id   AF-A0A518B3X0-F1
#
_cell.length_a   1.000
_cell.length_b   1.000
_cell.length_c   1.000
_cell.angle_alpha   90.00
_cell.angle_beta   90.00
_cell.angle_gamma   90.00
#
_symmetry.space_group_name_H-M   'P 1'
#
loop_
_entity.id
_entity.type
_entity.pdbx_description
1 polymer ?
#
loop_
_entity_poly.entity_id
_entity_poly.type
_entity_poly.pdbx_seq_one_letter_code
_entity_poly.pdbx_strand_id
1 'polypeptide(L)'
;MVYTRFVDDITITSAFDLEETSYPQLIFRIMGQLGFRLGKHKTSFGRLDDGFEITSLCIENGELDVRREYLEEFELYLRDAELLAVGKDPLHGYRTQCQLSGQLHFIAWVRPKRKRGLIRRFKAIKWDEAHKNAVAKGLFAIRPTITMTPSPPPEWEKSFQNSSP
;
A
#
# COMPACT_ATOMS: atom_id res chain seq x y z
N MET A 1 20.73 3.22 21.23
CA MET A 1 20.05 2.16 20.47
C MET A 1 18.58 2.48 20.44
N VAL A 2 17.94 2.40 19.28
CA VAL A 2 16.50 2.62 19.09
C VAL A 2 15.90 1.36 18.48
N TYR A 3 14.71 0.98 18.95
CA TYR A 3 13.96 -0.18 18.47
C TYR A 3 12.63 0.28 17.88
N THR A 4 12.28 -0.26 16.72
CA THR A 4 10.97 -0.08 16.11
C THR A 4 10.41 -1.43 15.67
N ARG A 5 9.07 -1.53 15.66
CA ARG A 5 8.35 -2.72 15.23
C ARG A 5 7.10 -2.35 14.48
N PHE A 6 6.87 -3.02 13.36
CA PHE A 6 5.63 -2.96 12.60
C PHE A 6 5.19 -4.39 12.26
N VAL A 7 4.13 -4.88 12.92
CA VAL A 7 3.67 -6.27 12.80
C VAL A 7 4.79 -7.27 13.15
N ASP A 8 5.39 -7.93 12.16
CA ASP A 8 6.49 -8.90 12.26
C ASP A 8 7.86 -8.30 11.89
N ASP A 9 7.88 -7.11 11.27
CA ASP A 9 9.11 -6.41 10.96
C ASP A 9 9.68 -5.75 12.23
N ILE A 10 10.94 -6.04 12.53
CA ILE A 10 11.70 -5.48 13.63
C ILE A 10 12.90 -4.74 13.05
N THR A 11 13.11 -3.49 13.47
CA THR A 11 14.32 -2.74 13.15
C THR A 11 14.99 -2.25 14.43
N ILE A 12 16.30 -2.39 14.47
CA ILE A 12 17.13 -1.90 15.58
C ILE A 12 18.21 -1.04 14.97
N THR A 13 18.31 0.19 15.46
CA THR A 13 19.33 1.15 15.01
C THR A 13 20.26 1.52 16.17
N SER A 14 21.53 1.74 15.85
CA SER A 14 22.55 2.10 16.82
C SER A 14 23.54 3.10 16.22
N ALA A 15 24.30 3.76 17.10
CA ALA A 15 25.39 4.66 16.72
C ALA A 15 26.71 3.92 16.41
N PHE A 16 26.70 2.59 16.54
CA PHE A 16 27.82 1.69 16.28
C PHE A 16 27.33 0.52 15.41
N ASP A 17 28.26 -0.18 14.78
CA ASP A 17 27.95 -1.34 13.96
C ASP A 17 27.36 -2.47 14.82
N LEU A 18 26.11 -2.86 14.53
CA LEU A 18 25.44 -3.94 15.25
C LEU A 18 25.88 -5.33 14.76
N GLU A 19 26.37 -5.44 13.53
CA GLU A 19 26.79 -6.70 12.93
C GLU A 19 28.01 -7.27 13.66
N GLU A 20 28.91 -6.40 14.11
CA GLU A 20 30.13 -6.77 14.86
C GLU A 20 29.87 -7.09 16.35
N THR A 21 28.62 -6.99 16.81
CA THR A 21 28.26 -7.17 18.22
C THR A 21 27.61 -8.52 18.49
N SER A 22 27.37 -8.84 19.76
CA SER A 22 26.62 -10.04 20.19
C SER A 22 25.09 -9.87 20.16
N TYR A 23 24.58 -8.66 19.85
CA TYR A 23 23.15 -8.37 19.86
C TYR A 23 22.36 -9.20 18.84
N PRO A 24 22.79 -9.37 17.58
CA PRO A 24 22.09 -10.22 16.62
C PRO A 24 21.86 -11.64 17.11
N GLN A 25 22.90 -12.27 17.67
CA GLN A 25 22.84 -13.65 18.16
C GLN A 25 21.93 -13.75 19.39
N LEU A 26 21.95 -12.74 20.27
CA LEU A 26 21.04 -12.66 21.40
C LEU A 26 19.57 -12.60 20.92
N ILE A 27 19.27 -11.74 19.95
CA ILE A 27 17.93 -11.60 19.38
C ILE A 27 17.49 -12.91 18.71
N PHE A 28 18.35 -13.51 17.89
CA PHE A 28 18.06 -14.79 17.23
C PHE A 28 17.75 -15.90 18.25
N ARG A 29 18.50 -15.94 19.36
CA ARG A 29 18.26 -16.89 20.44
C ARG A 29 16.92 -16.66 21.12
N ILE A 30 16.59 -15.41 21.48
CA ILE A 30 15.31 -15.06 22.12
C ILE A 30 14.15 -15.41 21.19
N MET A 31 14.23 -15.03 19.91
CA MET A 31 13.19 -15.35 18.93
C MET A 31 13.01 -16.86 18.74
N GLY A 32 14.11 -17.62 18.72
CA GLY A 32 14.08 -19.08 18.66
C GLY A 32 13.45 -19.72 19.90
N GLN A 33 13.73 -19.20 21.10
CA GLN A 33 13.11 -19.66 22.35
C GLN A 33 11.59 -19.43 22.38
N LEU A 34 11.11 -18.39 21.69
CA LEU A 34 9.69 -18.08 21.54
C LEU A 34 9.03 -18.86 20.39
N GLY A 35 9.76 -19.74 19.70
CA GLY A 35 9.24 -20.56 18.60
C GLY A 35 9.21 -19.86 17.23
N PHE A 36 9.76 -18.65 17.12
CA PHE A 36 9.86 -17.94 15.84
C PHE A 36 11.10 -18.39 15.05
N ARG A 37 10.97 -18.40 13.72
CA ARG A 37 12.09 -18.63 12.79
C ARG A 37 12.34 -17.35 11.99
N LEU A 38 13.51 -16.75 12.17
CA LEU A 38 13.91 -15.58 11.41
C LEU A 38 14.41 -16.01 10.03
N GLY A 39 13.87 -15.40 8.98
CA GLY A 39 14.31 -15.66 7.61
C GLY A 39 15.67 -15.02 7.36
N LYS A 40 16.73 -15.82 7.14
CA LYS A 40 18.09 -15.30 6.86
C LYS A 40 18.13 -14.30 5.70
N HIS A 41 17.29 -14.48 4.69
CA HIS A 41 17.20 -13.60 3.52
C HIS A 41 16.46 -12.27 3.80
N LYS A 42 15.76 -12.17 4.93
CA LYS A 42 15.06 -10.95 5.37
C LYS A 42 15.85 -10.17 6.42
N THR A 43 16.90 -10.76 6.99
CA THR A 43 17.77 -10.06 7.92
C THR A 43 18.94 -9.46 7.16
N SER A 44 19.07 -8.15 7.24
CA SER A 44 20.19 -7.40 6.66
C SER A 44 20.75 -6.43 7.69
N PHE A 45 22.04 -6.13 7.53
CA PHE A 45 22.76 -5.10 8.25
C PHE A 45 23.22 -4.05 7.25
N GLY A 46 23.34 -2.80 7.69
CA GLY A 46 23.75 -1.71 6.82
C GLY A 46 23.50 -0.35 7.47
N ARG A 47 23.95 0.70 6.80
CA ARG A 47 23.67 2.07 7.23
C ARG A 47 22.33 2.50 6.64
N LEU A 48 21.60 3.35 7.38
CA LEU A 48 20.34 3.91 6.90
C LEU A 48 20.53 4.72 5.60
N ASP A 49 21.66 5.42 5.48
CA ASP A 49 21.99 6.24 4.31
C ASP A 49 22.35 5.43 3.07
N ASP A 50 22.59 4.12 3.21
CA ASP A 50 22.90 3.22 2.07
C ASP A 50 21.63 2.80 1.31
N GLY A 51 20.52 3.51 1.53
CA GLY A 51 19.22 3.21 0.90
C GLY A 51 18.48 2.05 1.54
N PHE A 52 18.74 1.77 2.82
CA PHE A 52 18.11 0.66 3.53
C PHE A 52 16.60 0.85 3.62
N GLU A 53 15.84 -0.20 3.35
CA GLU A 53 14.39 -0.17 3.34
C GLU A 53 13.82 -0.69 4.65
N ILE A 54 12.94 0.09 5.28
CA ILE A 54 12.14 -0.32 6.44
C ILE A 54 10.69 -0.09 6.04
N THR A 55 9.88 -1.16 5.99
CA THR A 55 8.46 -1.09 5.63
C THR A 55 8.17 -0.32 4.33
N SER A 56 9.03 -0.49 3.31
CA SER A 56 8.98 0.24 2.02
C SER A 56 9.23 1.76 2.12
N LEU A 57 9.82 2.23 3.22
CA LEU A 57 10.36 3.58 3.37
C LEU A 57 11.88 3.50 3.39
N CYS A 58 12.54 4.55 2.92
CA CYS A 58 13.99 4.66 2.92
C CYS A 58 14.43 6.05 3.42
N ILE A 59 15.71 6.19 3.73
CA ILE A 59 16.32 7.50 3.94
C ILE A 59 17.06 7.88 2.66
N GLU A 60 16.71 9.02 2.08
CA GLU A 60 17.37 9.58 0.90
C GLU A 60 17.83 11.00 1.21
N ASN A 61 19.14 11.24 1.11
CA ASN A 61 19.76 12.54 1.44
C ASN A 61 19.42 13.03 2.87
N GLY A 62 19.38 12.11 3.85
CA GLY A 62 19.08 12.42 5.24
C GLY A 62 17.60 12.70 5.53
N GLU A 63 16.70 12.52 4.57
CA GLU A 63 15.26 12.68 4.73
C GLU A 63 14.53 11.36 4.49
N LEU A 64 13.42 11.15 5.19
CA LEU A 64 12.54 10.02 4.91
C LEU A 64 11.90 10.17 3.53
N ASP A 65 11.90 9.10 2.75
CA ASP A 65 11.19 9.01 1.47
C ASP A 65 10.54 7.64 1.27
N VAL A 66 9.67 7.55 0.26
CA VAL A 66 9.22 6.29 -0.30
C VAL A 66 10.30 5.72 -1.22
N ARG A 67 10.24 4.40 -1.46
CA ARG A 67 11.09 3.77 -2.48
C ARG A 67 10.94 4.44 -3.84
N ARG A 68 12.04 4.57 -4.56
CA ARG A 68 12.06 5.16 -5.90
C ARG A 68 11.11 4.43 -6.83
N GLU A 69 11.12 3.10 -6.80
CA GLU A 69 10.29 2.24 -7.64
C GLU A 69 8.80 2.47 -7.36
N TYR A 70 8.42 2.72 -6.10
CA TYR A 70 7.04 3.05 -5.74
C TYR A 70 6.61 4.42 -6.29
N LEU A 71 7.51 5.41 -6.26
CA LEU A 71 7.24 6.72 -6.84
C LEU A 71 7.16 6.65 -8.37
N GLU A 72 8.07 5.92 -9.02
CA GLU A 72 8.05 5.68 -10.46
C GLU A 72 6.75 5.00 -10.89
N GLU A 73 6.32 3.94 -10.19
CA GLU A 73 5.05 3.26 -10.45
C GLU A 73 3.86 4.23 -10.31
N PHE A 74 3.85 5.06 -9.26
CA PHE A 74 2.82 6.08 -9.07
C PHE A 74 2.78 7.10 -10.22
N GLU A 75 3.93 7.55 -10.71
CA GLU A 75 4.01 8.49 -11.84
C GLU A 75 3.57 7.86 -13.16
N LEU A 76 3.83 6.57 -13.37
CA LEU A 76 3.32 5.81 -14.51
C LEU A 76 1.79 5.75 -14.46
N TYR A 77 1.18 5.48 -13.31
CA TYR A 77 -0.28 5.49 -13.20
C TYR A 77 -0.91 6.89 -13.38
N LEU A 78 -0.23 7.97 -12.94
CA LEU A 78 -0.67 9.33 -13.25
C LEU A 78 -0.67 9.58 -14.77
N ARG A 79 0.39 9.12 -15.46
CA ARG A 79 0.49 9.22 -16.92
C ARG A 79 -0.61 8.43 -17.62
N ASP A 80 -0.92 7.23 -17.15
CA ASP A 80 -2.00 6.41 -17.72
C ASP A 80 -3.37 7.06 -17.53
N ALA A 81 -3.60 7.71 -16.39
CA ALA A 81 -4.81 8.50 -16.17
C ALA A 81 -4.88 9.73 -17.11
N GLU A 82 -3.75 10.38 -17.40
CA GLU A 82 -3.65 11.46 -18.40
C GLU A 82 -3.95 10.96 -19.82
N LEU A 83 -3.44 9.78 -20.19
CA LEU A 83 -3.72 9.15 -21.49
C LEU A 83 -5.20 8.79 -21.63
N LEU A 84 -5.79 8.20 -20.59
CA LEU A 84 -7.21 7.87 -20.56
C LEU A 84 -8.09 9.13 -20.63
N ALA A 85 -7.69 10.24 -20.02
CA ALA A 85 -8.43 11.50 -20.09
C ALA A 85 -8.55 12.05 -21.53
N VAL A 86 -7.68 11.62 -22.44
CA VAL A 86 -7.71 11.98 -23.88
C VAL A 86 -8.11 10.80 -24.79
N GLY A 87 -8.65 9.72 -24.20
CA GLY A 87 -9.17 8.55 -24.94
C GLY A 87 -8.10 7.56 -25.43
N LYS A 88 -6.82 7.76 -25.08
CA LYS A 88 -5.72 6.86 -25.44
C LYS A 88 -5.69 5.64 -24.53
N ASP A 89 -5.02 4.58 -24.98
CA ASP A 89 -4.82 3.37 -24.19
C ASP A 89 -3.75 3.59 -23.11
N PRO A 90 -4.00 3.15 -21.87
CA PRO A 90 -2.99 3.16 -20.82
C PRO A 90 -1.98 2.03 -21.04
N LEU A 91 -0.77 2.20 -20.50
CA LEU A 91 0.31 1.22 -20.65
C LEU A 91 0.32 0.18 -19.50
N HIS A 92 -0.05 0.58 -18.28
CA HIS A 92 0.07 -0.25 -17.07
C HIS A 92 -1.30 -0.55 -16.44
N GLY A 93 -2.39 -0.21 -17.13
CA GLY A 93 -3.76 -0.41 -16.68
C GLY A 93 -4.40 0.84 -16.07
N TYR A 94 -5.55 0.65 -15.41
CA TYR A 94 -6.31 1.74 -14.81
C TYR A 94 -6.33 1.64 -13.29
N ARG A 95 -5.93 2.73 -12.63
CA ARG A 95 -6.15 2.96 -11.20
C ARG A 95 -7.19 4.06 -11.03
N THR A 96 -8.11 3.84 -10.11
CA THR A 96 -9.15 4.83 -9.81
C THR A 96 -8.56 6.09 -9.18
N GLN A 97 -9.26 7.21 -9.34
CA GLN A 97 -8.90 8.48 -8.68
C GLN A 97 -8.71 8.31 -7.17
N CYS A 98 -9.58 7.53 -6.52
CA CYS A 98 -9.53 7.29 -5.08
C CYS A 98 -8.25 6.52 -4.68
N GLN A 99 -7.88 5.47 -5.42
CA GLN A 99 -6.65 4.72 -5.18
C GLN A 99 -5.41 5.61 -5.32
N LEU A 100 -5.33 6.37 -6.40
CA LEU A 100 -4.20 7.28 -6.64
C LEU A 100 -4.17 8.44 -5.64
N SER A 101 -5.33 8.92 -5.18
CA SER A 101 -5.40 9.91 -4.11
C SER A 101 -4.81 9.39 -2.81
N GLY A 102 -5.16 8.16 -2.39
CA GLY A 102 -4.58 7.54 -1.20
C GLY A 102 -3.05 7.42 -1.28
N GLN A 103 -2.54 6.95 -2.42
CA GLN A 103 -1.09 6.86 -2.66
C GLN A 103 -0.41 8.24 -2.63
N LEU A 104 -1.02 9.24 -3.26
CA LEU A 104 -0.53 10.62 -3.25
C LEU A 104 -0.43 11.18 -1.83
N HIS A 105 -1.47 10.98 -1.02
CA HIS A 105 -1.49 11.44 0.37
C HIS A 105 -0.42 10.75 1.21
N PHE A 106 -0.19 9.46 0.99
CA PHE A 106 0.91 8.73 1.62
C PHE A 106 2.27 9.30 1.23
N ILE A 107 2.56 9.45 -0.07
CA ILE A 107 3.83 10.03 -0.56
C ILE A 107 4.04 11.45 0.01
N ALA A 108 2.99 12.27 -0.01
CA ALA A 108 3.04 13.63 0.50
C ALA A 108 3.19 13.73 2.02
N TRP A 109 2.75 12.71 2.76
CA TRP A 109 2.96 12.61 4.21
C TRP A 109 4.41 12.21 4.52
N VAL A 110 4.94 11.21 3.80
CA VAL A 110 6.32 10.75 3.95
C VAL A 110 7.33 11.85 3.58
N ARG A 111 7.16 12.46 2.39
CA ARG A 111 8.05 13.53 1.90
C ARG A 111 7.27 14.78 1.46
N PRO A 112 6.98 15.72 2.39
CA PRO A 112 6.16 16.90 2.12
C PRO A 112 6.65 17.78 0.96
N LYS A 113 7.95 17.79 0.67
CA LYS A 113 8.54 18.55 -0.46
C LYS A 113 7.97 18.10 -1.82
N ARG A 114 7.61 16.82 -1.99
CA ARG A 114 7.03 16.30 -3.25
C ARG A 114 5.56 16.70 -3.44
N LYS A 115 4.87 17.08 -2.36
CA LYS A 115 3.41 17.34 -2.31
C LYS A 115 2.92 18.31 -3.38
N ARG A 116 3.56 19.48 -3.51
CA ARG A 116 3.05 20.56 -4.38
C ARG A 116 3.01 20.15 -5.85
N GLY A 117 4.09 19.53 -6.34
CA GLY A 117 4.19 19.08 -7.73
C GLY A 117 3.17 17.98 -8.05
N LEU A 118 3.15 16.95 -7.20
CA LEU A 118 2.25 15.80 -7.41
C LEU A 118 0.78 16.18 -7.30
N ILE A 119 0.39 17.00 -6.31
CA ILE A 119 -1.00 17.49 -6.20
C ILE A 119 -1.40 18.31 -7.42
N ARG A 120 -0.52 19.19 -7.91
CA ARG A 120 -0.83 20.00 -9.10
C ARG A 120 -1.09 19.10 -10.32
N ARG A 121 -0.23 18.11 -10.56
CA ARG A 121 -0.40 17.15 -11.66
C ARG A 121 -1.67 16.32 -11.50
N PHE A 122 -1.89 15.75 -10.31
CA PHE A 122 -3.09 14.97 -9.98
C PHE A 122 -4.39 15.76 -10.22
N LYS A 123 -4.43 17.04 -9.83
CA LYS A 123 -5.60 17.90 -10.04
C LYS A 123 -5.83 18.33 -11.49
N ALA A 124 -4.79 18.30 -12.34
CA ALA A 124 -4.90 18.69 -13.73
C ALA A 124 -5.56 17.60 -14.61
N ILE A 125 -5.63 16.36 -14.12
CA ILE A 125 -6.25 15.24 -14.83
C ILE A 125 -7.77 15.46 -14.87
N LYS A 126 -8.36 15.32 -16.07
CA LYS A 126 -9.81 15.29 -16.26
C LYS A 126 -10.35 13.92 -15.83
N TRP A 127 -10.54 13.74 -14.52
CA TRP A 127 -10.89 12.44 -13.94
C TRP A 127 -12.19 11.85 -14.46
N ASP A 128 -13.19 12.68 -14.74
CA ASP A 128 -14.47 12.21 -15.30
C ASP A 128 -14.30 11.58 -16.69
N GLU A 129 -13.50 12.22 -17.56
CA GLU A 129 -13.19 11.70 -18.89
C GLU A 129 -12.32 10.44 -18.80
N ALA A 130 -11.32 10.44 -17.93
CA ALA A 130 -10.47 9.27 -17.70
C ALA A 130 -11.30 8.07 -17.23
N HIS A 131 -12.25 8.29 -16.31
CA HIS A 131 -13.16 7.26 -15.82
C HIS A 131 -14.08 6.74 -16.92
N LYS A 132 -14.73 7.65 -17.65
CA LYS A 132 -15.60 7.30 -18.78
C LYS A 132 -14.88 6.44 -19.82
N ASN A 133 -13.68 6.84 -20.21
CA ASN A 133 -12.88 6.11 -21.20
C ASN A 133 -12.37 4.77 -20.65
N ALA A 134 -12.02 4.69 -19.36
CA ALA A 134 -11.65 3.42 -18.73
C ALA A 134 -12.81 2.42 -18.71
N VAL A 135 -14.04 2.88 -18.42
CA VAL A 135 -15.25 2.05 -18.47
C VAL A 135 -15.53 1.59 -19.91
N ALA A 136 -15.46 2.49 -20.88
CA ALA A 136 -15.67 2.17 -22.30
C ALA A 136 -14.67 1.12 -22.82
N LYS A 137 -13.44 1.11 -22.28
CA LYS A 137 -12.39 0.15 -22.62
C LYS A 137 -12.43 -1.14 -21.75
N GLY A 138 -13.40 -1.29 -20.86
CA GLY A 138 -13.52 -2.48 -20.00
C GLY A 138 -12.42 -2.61 -18.94
N LEU A 139 -11.73 -1.52 -18.61
CA LEU A 139 -10.65 -1.51 -17.60
C LEU A 139 -11.17 -1.40 -16.17
N PHE A 140 -12.48 -1.24 -16.00
CA PHE A 140 -13.14 -1.22 -14.70
C PHE A 140 -13.72 -2.60 -14.42
N ALA A 141 -13.16 -3.31 -13.43
CA ALA A 141 -13.82 -4.48 -12.88
C ALA A 141 -15.05 -4.00 -12.09
N ILE A 142 -16.21 -3.97 -12.74
CA ILE A 142 -17.48 -3.82 -12.03
C ILE A 142 -17.59 -5.05 -11.14
N ARG A 143 -17.45 -4.88 -9.82
CA ARG A 143 -17.72 -5.98 -8.88
C ARG A 143 -19.11 -6.51 -9.22
N PRO A 144 -19.29 -7.82 -9.47
CA PRO A 144 -20.63 -8.36 -9.52
C PRO A 144 -21.28 -8.03 -8.18
N THR A 145 -22.35 -7.23 -8.21
CA THR A 145 -23.17 -6.98 -7.04
C THR A 145 -23.62 -8.34 -6.56
N ILE A 146 -23.21 -8.74 -5.36
CA ILE A 146 -23.81 -9.89 -4.69
C ILE A 146 -25.23 -9.44 -4.37
N THR A 147 -26.17 -9.69 -5.27
CA THR A 147 -27.59 -9.65 -4.95
C THR A 147 -27.77 -10.72 -3.89
N MET A 148 -27.89 -10.31 -2.62
CA MET A 148 -28.35 -11.22 -1.60
C MET A 148 -29.73 -11.69 -2.03
N THR A 149 -29.83 -12.93 -2.49
CA THR A 149 -31.12 -13.57 -2.60
C THR A 149 -31.71 -13.51 -1.20
N PRO A 150 -32.89 -12.90 -0.98
CA PRO A 150 -33.49 -12.89 0.34
C PRO A 150 -33.53 -14.34 0.81
N SER A 151 -32.90 -14.62 1.96
CA SER A 151 -32.99 -15.94 2.55
C SER A 151 -34.47 -16.25 2.74
N PRO A 152 -34.95 -17.45 2.38
CA PRO A 152 -36.32 -17.82 2.69
C PRO A 152 -36.53 -17.61 4.20
N PRO A 153 -37.71 -17.08 4.61
CA PRO A 153 -37.99 -16.87 6.01
C PRO A 153 -37.76 -18.20 6.76
N PRO A 154 -37.08 -18.16 7.92
CA PRO A 154 -36.78 -19.37 8.67
C PRO A 154 -38.07 -20.13 8.98
N GLU A 155 -38.03 -21.46 8.98
CA GLU A 155 -39.24 -22.31 9.04
C GLU A 155 -40.16 -22.00 10.24
N TRP A 156 -39.60 -21.49 11.33
CA TRP A 156 -40.37 -21.09 12.51
C TRP A 156 -41.27 -19.86 12.28
N GLU A 157 -40.98 -18.98 11.32
CA GLU A 157 -41.90 -17.86 10.98
C GLU A 157 -43.18 -18.37 10.32
N LYS A 158 -43.12 -19.52 9.63
CA LYS A 158 -44.30 -20.14 9.03
C LYS A 158 -45.27 -20.68 10.08
N SER A 159 -44.79 -21.03 11.29
CA SER A 159 -45.67 -21.53 12.35
C SER A 159 -46.45 -20.43 13.06
N PHE A 160 -46.03 -19.15 12.97
CA PHE A 160 -46.75 -18.03 13.58
C PHE A 160 -47.83 -17.41 12.67
N GLN A 161 -47.77 -17.64 11.36
CA GLN A 161 -48.78 -17.11 10.42
C GLN A 161 -50.09 -17.92 10.43
N ASN A 162 -50.08 -19.16 10.93
CA ASN A 162 -51.26 -20.02 11.03
C ASN A 162 -52.01 -19.89 12.37
N SER A 163 -51.65 -18.91 13.22
CA SER A 163 -52.18 -18.76 14.58
C SER A 163 -53.11 -17.55 14.77
N SER A 164 -53.49 -16.86 13.68
CA SER A 164 -54.45 -15.75 13.78
C SER A 164 -55.88 -16.31 13.81
N PRO A 165 -56.68 -16.03 14.87
CA PRO A 165 -58.08 -16.46 14.98
C PRO A 165 -59.02 -15.73 14.03
#